data_AF-A0A7Y3WWR8-F1
#
_entry.id   AF-A0A7Y3WWR8-F1
#
_cell.length_a   1.000
_cell.length_b   1.000
_cell.length_c   1.000
_cell.angle_alpha   90.00
_cell.angle_beta   90.00
_cell.angle_gamma   90.00
#
_symmetry.space_group_name_H-M   'P 1'
#
loop_
_entity.id
_entity.type
_entity.pdbx_description
1 polymer ?
#
loop_
_entity_poly.entity_id
_entity_poly.type
_entity_poly.pdbx_seq_one_letter_code
_entity_poly.pdbx_strand_id
1 'polypeptide(L)' 'MTLTPAEYVIEKLGGLTKAARACGKPVSTVQGWKERGTIPQVHWSSLKQAIESDGGNIDYADFVNHHPSTSASSAA' A
#
# COMPACT_ATOMS: atom_id res chain seq x y z
N MET A 1 -4.85 15.97 -3.44
CA MET A 1 -5.78 14.81 -3.42
C MET A 1 -5.38 13.89 -2.28
N THR A 2 -6.33 13.26 -1.59
CA THR A 2 -6.07 12.30 -0.50
C THR A 2 -6.08 10.89 -1.06
N LEU A 3 -5.06 10.09 -0.74
CA LEU A 3 -4.98 8.67 -1.06
C LEU A 3 -5.82 7.88 -0.07
N THR A 4 -6.51 6.86 -0.56
CA THR A 4 -7.08 5.84 0.32
C THR A 4 -5.95 5.07 1.00
N PRO A 5 -6.20 4.45 2.17
CA PRO A 5 -5.17 3.65 2.83
C PRO A 5 -4.65 2.52 1.93
N ALA A 6 -5.54 1.91 1.14
CA ALA A 6 -5.12 0.89 0.18
C ALA A 6 -4.16 1.45 -0.88
N GLU A 7 -4.49 2.60 -1.47
CA GLU A 7 -3.60 3.25 -2.44
C GLU A 7 -2.25 3.58 -1.84
N TYR A 8 -2.23 4.20 -0.66
CA TYR A 8 -0.99 4.57 0.03
C TYR A 8 -0.07 3.37 0.27
N VAL A 9 -0.61 2.27 0.82
CA VAL A 9 0.15 1.03 1.09
C VAL A 9 0.67 0.42 -0.22
N ILE A 10 -0.16 0.37 -1.26
CA ILE A 10 0.19 -0.20 -2.56
C ILE A 10 1.29 0.64 -3.23
N GLU A 11 1.23 1.96 -3.16
CA GLU A 11 2.28 2.85 -3.68
C GLU A 11 3.59 2.70 -2.89
N LYS A 12 3.51 2.60 -1.55
CA LYS A 12 4.66 2.32 -0.68
C LYS A 12 5.37 1.01 -1.02
N LEU A 13 4.62 -0.01 -1.45
CA LEU A 13 5.17 -1.28 -1.91
C LEU A 13 5.84 -1.20 -3.29
N GLY A 14 5.70 -0.08 -4.02
CA GLY A 14 6.17 0.04 -5.40
C GLY A 14 5.15 -0.48 -6.43
N GLY A 15 3.88 -0.51 -6.07
CA GLY A 15 2.76 -0.77 -6.98
C GLY A 15 2.07 -2.12 -6.80
N LEU A 16 1.02 -2.33 -7.59
CA LEU A 16 0.10 -3.47 -7.50
C LEU A 16 0.82 -4.83 -7.60
N THR A 17 1.82 -4.95 -8.48
CA THR A 17 2.54 -6.22 -8.70
C THR A 17 3.40 -6.62 -7.50
N LYS A 18 4.14 -5.68 -6.90
CA LYS A 18 4.93 -5.97 -5.68
C LYS A 18 4.01 -6.28 -4.50
N ALA A 19 2.92 -5.53 -4.35
CA ALA A 19 1.92 -5.79 -3.32
C ALA A 19 1.27 -7.18 -3.45
N ALA A 20 0.92 -7.59 -4.67
CA ALA A 20 0.38 -8.91 -4.97
C ALA A 20 1.35 -10.04 -4.57
N ARG A 21 2.63 -9.88 -4.91
CA ARG A 21 3.70 -10.84 -4.54
C ARG A 21 3.90 -10.90 -3.03
N ALA A 22 3.85 -9.76 -2.34
CA ALA A 22 4.01 -9.67 -0.89
C ALA A 22 2.92 -10.42 -0.10
N CYS A 23 1.66 -10.35 -0.56
CA CYS A 23 0.54 -11.02 0.11
C CYS A 23 0.12 -12.36 -0.51
N GLY A 24 0.81 -12.80 -1.57
CA GLY A 24 0.50 -14.05 -2.28
C GLY A 24 -0.88 -14.06 -2.95
N LYS A 25 -1.38 -12.88 -3.37
CA LYS A 25 -2.69 -12.73 -4.03
C LYS A 25 -2.51 -12.29 -5.48
N PRO A 26 -3.48 -12.58 -6.37
CA PRO A 26 -3.40 -12.09 -7.74
C PRO A 26 -3.51 -10.56 -7.78
N VAL A 27 -2.88 -9.95 -8.79
CA VAL A 27 -2.87 -8.50 -8.98
C VAL A 27 -4.29 -7.92 -9.03
N SER A 28 -5.24 -8.60 -9.67
CA SER A 28 -6.64 -8.18 -9.71
C SER A 28 -7.32 -8.11 -8.34
N THR A 29 -6.90 -8.94 -7.38
CA THR A 29 -7.40 -8.85 -5.99
C THR A 29 -6.88 -7.59 -5.31
N VAL A 30 -5.59 -7.29 -5.46
CA VAL A 30 -4.99 -6.07 -4.92
C VAL A 30 -5.57 -4.82 -5.60
N GLN A 31 -5.84 -4.90 -6.91
CA GLN A 31 -6.55 -3.85 -7.64
C GLN A 31 -7.95 -3.64 -7.05
N GLY A 32 -8.70 -4.71 -6.76
CA GLY A 32 -10.00 -4.62 -6.10
C GLY A 32 -9.92 -3.96 -4.71
N TRP A 33 -8.83 -4.15 -3.95
CA TRP A 33 -8.61 -3.44 -2.68
C TRP A 33 -8.34 -1.96 -2.90
N LYS A 34 -7.55 -1.63 -3.93
CA LYS A 34 -7.26 -0.25 -4.35
C LYS A 34 -8.56 0.49 -4.71
N GLU A 35 -9.40 -0.12 -5.55
CA GLU A 35 -10.68 0.44 -5.99
C GLU A 35 -11.68 0.59 -4.84
N ARG A 36 -11.65 -0.31 -3.86
CA ARG A 36 -12.47 -0.21 -2.63
C ARG A 36 -11.87 0.75 -1.58
N GLY A 37 -10.60 1.12 -1.73
CA GLY A 37 -9.88 1.96 -0.78
C GLY A 37 -9.54 1.30 0.55
N THR A 38 -9.59 -0.03 0.66
CA THR A 38 -9.30 -0.75 1.92
C THR A 38 -8.66 -2.12 1.67
N ILE A 39 -7.69 -2.47 2.50
CA ILE A 39 -7.00 -3.76 2.49
C ILE A 39 -7.49 -4.61 3.68
N PRO A 40 -7.79 -5.91 3.49
CA PRO A 40 -8.17 -6.79 4.60
C PRO A 40 -7.07 -6.93 5.65
N GLN A 41 -7.44 -6.90 6.93
CA GLN A 41 -6.50 -6.95 8.06
C GLN A 41 -5.59 -8.19 8.06
N VAL A 42 -6.10 -9.32 7.57
CA VAL A 42 -5.32 -10.58 7.42
C VAL A 42 -4.07 -10.41 6.55
N HIS A 43 -4.01 -9.40 5.69
CA HIS A 43 -2.87 -9.15 4.80
C HIS A 43 -1.94 -8.04 5.31
N TRP A 44 -2.30 -7.30 6.35
CA TRP A 44 -1.51 -6.16 6.83
C TRP A 44 -0.11 -6.58 7.25
N SER A 45 0.02 -7.66 8.02
CA SER A 45 1.32 -8.15 8.48
C SER A 45 2.24 -8.58 7.34
N SER A 46 1.71 -9.22 6.28
CA SER A 46 2.51 -9.58 5.10
C SER A 46 2.98 -8.35 4.33
N LEU A 47 2.10 -7.38 4.12
CA LEU A 47 2.42 -6.16 3.37
C LEU A 47 3.41 -5.29 4.13
N LYS A 48 3.21 -5.14 5.45
CA LYS A 48 4.13 -4.43 6.33
C LYS A 48 5.54 -5.03 6.28
N GLN A 49 5.68 -6.35 6.48
CA GLN A 49 6.97 -7.02 6.41
C GLN A 49 7.67 -6.85 5.05
N ALA A 50 6.91 -6.86 3.96
CA ALA A 50 7.47 -6.63 2.63
C ALA A 50 7.98 -5.20 2.44
N ILE A 51 7.27 -4.20 2.99
CA ILE A 51 7.71 -2.80 3.00
C ILE A 51 8.98 -2.66 3.84
N GLU A 52 9.00 -3.24 5.04
CA GLU A 52 10.17 -3.22 5.94
C GLU A 52 11.39 -3.90 5.30
N SER A 53 11.16 -5.00 4.55
CA SER A 53 12.24 -5.70 3.82
C SER A 53 12.81 -4.90 2.65
N ASP A 54 12.03 -4.00 2.04
CA ASP A 54 12.49 -3.08 0.98
C ASP A 54 13.16 -1.82 1.57
N GLY A 55 13.30 -1.76 2.91
CA GLY A 55 13.86 -0.61 3.65
C GLY A 55 12.85 0.51 3.92
N GLY A 56 11.57 0.28 3.63
CA GLY A 56 10.48 1.20 3.96
C GLY A 56 10.03 1.06 5.41
N ASN A 57 9.24 2.03 5.87
CA ASN A 57 8.54 1.95 7.15
C ASN A 57 7.06 2.24 6.94
N ILE A 58 6.20 1.48 7.60
CA ILE A 58 4.74 1.64 7.60
C ILE A 58 4.15 1.18 8.93
N ASP A 59 3.17 1.92 9.42
CA ASP A 59 2.41 1.60 10.63
C ASP A 59 1.04 1.00 10.29
N TYR A 60 0.42 0.29 11.25
CA TYR A 60 -0.94 -0.21 11.08
C TYR A 60 -1.97 0.89 10.90
N ALA A 61 -1.73 2.08 11.47
CA ALA A 61 -2.54 3.27 11.23
C ALA A 61 -2.60 3.64 9.73
N ASP A 62 -1.57 3.32 8.95
CA ASP A 62 -1.52 3.66 7.53
C ASP A 62 -2.51 2.82 6.69
N PHE A 63 -2.91 1.65 7.18
CA PHE A 63 -3.88 0.76 6.53
C PHE A 63 -5.34 1.18 6.76
N VAL A 64 -5.58 2.18 7.61
CA VAL A 64 -6.92 2.65 7.99
C VAL A 64 -7.11 4.13 7.65
N ASN A 65 -6.08 4.94 7.88
CA ASN A 65 -6.18 6.37 7.67
C ASN A 65 -6.00 6.74 6.19
N HIS A 66 -6.69 7.81 5.77
CA HIS A 66 -6.43 8.43 4.49
C HIS A 66 -5.15 9.25 4.57
N HIS A 67 -4.35 9.21 3.50
CA HIS A 67 -3.07 9.88 3.46
C HIS A 67 -3.11 11.07 2.53
N PRO A 68 -2.38 12.16 2.83
CA PRO A 68 -2.14 13.16 1.81
C PRO A 68 -1.36 12.50 0.66
N SER A 69 -1.81 12.69 -0.58
CA SER A 69 -0.99 12.31 -1.74
C SER A 69 0.23 13.22 -1.75
N THR A 70 1.33 12.76 -1.16
CA THR A 70 2.63 13.45 -1.19
C THR A 70 3.24 13.21 -2.57
N SER A 71 2.64 13.82 -3.60
CA SER A 71 3.32 14.16 -4.84
C SER A 71 3.97 15.53 -4.63
N ALA A 72 5.01 15.57 -3.80
CA ALA A 72 5.81 16.77 -3.58
C ALA A 72 7.12 16.63 -4.35
N SER A 73 7.08 17.08 -5.61
CA SER A 73 8.13 17.78 -6.35
C SER A 73 9.59 17.51 -5.93
N SER A 74 10.33 16.76 -6.76
CA SER A 74 11.78 16.92 -6.90
C SER A 74 12.07 17.37 -8.33
N ALA A 75 11.81 18.65 -8.58
CA ALA A 75 12.42 19.40 -9.68
C ALA A 75 13.52 20.26 -9.06
N ALA A 76 14.78 19.93 -9.37
CA ALA A 76 15.96 20.72 -9.11
C ALA A 76 16.83 20.69 -10.38
#